data_AF-A0A1E4LFK9-F1
#
_entry.id   AF-A0A1E4LFK9-F1
#
_cell.length_a   1.000
_cell.length_b   1.000
_cell.length_c   1.000
_cell.angle_alpha   90.00
_cell.angle_beta   90.00
_cell.angle_gamma   90.00
#
_symmetry.space_group_name_H-M   'P 1'
#
loop_
_entity.id
_entity.type
_entity.pdbx_description
1 polymer ?
#
loop_
_entity_poly.entity_id
_entity_poly.type
_entity_poly.pdbx_seq_one_letter_code
_entity_poly.pdbx_strand_id
1 'polypeptide(L)' 'MATNKRVFTLRLEDDVFDKIGILATTEHRSMTNYIEYVLLKHISEIERECGRIRPAEPPED' A
#
# COMPACT_ATOMS: atom_id res chain seq x y z
N MET A 1 -16.48 -3.40 8.63
CA MET A 1 -16.89 -4.04 7.36
C MET A 1 -15.77 -4.96 6.93
N ALA A 2 -16.06 -6.25 6.77
CA ALA A 2 -15.06 -7.23 6.35
C ALA A 2 -14.58 -6.87 4.94
N THR A 3 -13.45 -6.21 4.86
CA THR A 3 -12.73 -6.03 3.60
C THR A 3 -11.94 -7.31 3.41
N ASN A 4 -12.00 -7.93 2.22
CA ASN A 4 -11.14 -9.06 1.82
C ASN A 4 -9.67 -8.60 1.74
N LYS A 5 -9.11 -8.15 2.85
CA LYS A 5 -7.72 -7.72 3.02
C LYS A 5 -6.90 -8.93 3.38
N ARG A 6 -5.90 -9.24 2.57
CA ARG A 6 -4.91 -10.28 2.88
C ARG A 6 -3.89 -9.69 3.86
N VAL A 7 -3.64 -10.38 4.97
CA VAL A 7 -2.59 -10.01 5.91
C VAL A 7 -1.25 -10.37 5.30
N PHE A 8 -0.29 -9.45 5.33
CA PHE A 8 1.10 -9.70 4.95
C PHE A 8 2.04 -8.98 5.93
N THR A 9 3.25 -9.51 6.07
CA THR A 9 4.30 -8.91 6.90
C THR A 9 5.26 -8.14 6.00
N LEU A 10 5.45 -6.85 6.27
CA LEU A 10 6.41 -5.97 5.59
C LEU A 10 7.61 -5.71 6.51
N ARG A 11 8.83 -5.82 5.98
CA ARG A 11 10.05 -5.38 6.68
C ARG A 11 10.52 -4.05 6.09
N LEU A 12 10.79 -3.08 6.96
CA LEU A 12 11.27 -1.75 6.63
C LEU A 12 12.57 -1.49 7.40
N GLU A 13 13.44 -0.66 6.83
CA GLU A 13 14.56 -0.09 7.59
C GLU A 13 14.05 0.90 8.64
N ASP A 14 14.77 1.05 9.75
CA ASP A 14 14.36 1.90 10.88
C ASP A 14 14.08 3.34 10.45
N ASP A 15 14.97 3.93 9.63
CA ASP A 15 14.79 5.30 9.11
C ASP A 15 13.50 5.46 8.27
N VAL A 16 13.15 4.43 7.49
CA VAL A 16 11.92 4.43 6.69
C VAL A 16 10.69 4.29 7.60
N PHE A 17 10.79 3.44 8.62
CA PHE A 17 9.73 3.25 9.60
C PHE A 17 9.42 4.56 10.35
N ASP A 18 10.45 5.25 10.83
CA ASP A 18 10.31 6.51 11.56
C ASP A 18 9.69 7.61 10.68
N LYS A 19 10.17 7.76 9.45
CA LYS A 19 9.61 8.73 8.50
C LYS A 19 8.13 8.48 8.20
N ILE A 20 7.74 7.22 8.02
CA ILE A 20 6.33 6.86 7.81
C ILE A 20 5.50 7.19 9.07
N GLY A 21 6.03 6.92 10.27
CA GLY A 21 5.37 7.25 11.53
C GLY A 21 5.09 8.76 11.67
N ILE A 22 6.08 9.59 11.34
CA ILE A 22 5.93 11.06 11.33
C ILE A 22 4.85 11.48 10.33
N LEU A 23 4.93 11.01 9.08
CA LEU A 23 3.96 11.36 8.04
C LEU A 23 2.53 10.94 8.38
N ALA A 24 2.37 9.74 8.94
CA ALA A 24 1.07 9.25 9.40
C ALA A 24 0.49 10.14 10.51
N THR A 25 1.33 10.56 11.46
CA THR A 25 0.94 11.46 12.55
C THR A 25 0.53 12.84 12.02
N THR A 26 1.27 13.39 11.05
CA THR A 26 0.95 14.66 10.40
C THR A 26 -0.39 14.62 9.68
N GLU A 27 -0.77 13.49 9.09
CA GLU A 27 -2.07 13.31 8.43
C GLU A 27 -3.20 12.84 9.38
N HIS A 28 -2.94 12.72 10.68
CA HIS A 28 -3.89 12.15 11.66
C HIS A 28 -4.38 10.74 11.28
N ARG A 29 -3.52 9.94 10.65
CA ARG A 29 -3.78 8.56 10.24
C ARG A 29 -2.97 7.59 11.09
N SER A 30 -3.45 6.36 11.20
CA SER A 30 -2.61 5.27 11.70
C SER A 30 -1.53 4.93 10.67
N MET A 31 -0.39 4.40 11.13
CA MET A 31 0.69 3.98 10.25
C MET A 31 0.22 2.98 9.18
N THR A 32 -0.57 1.98 9.56
CA THR A 32 -1.16 1.00 8.63
C THR A 32 -2.04 1.67 7.58
N ASN A 33 -2.86 2.65 7.98
CA ASN A 33 -3.73 3.35 7.03
C ASN A 33 -2.96 4.28 6.10
N TYR A 34 -1.89 4.90 6.59
CA TYR A 34 -0.99 5.70 5.77
C TYR A 34 -0.29 4.85 4.71
N ILE A 35 0.24 3.68 5.09
CA ILE A 35 0.86 2.73 4.16
C ILE A 35 -0.16 2.28 3.10
N GLU A 36 -1.40 1.95 3.51
CA GLU A 36 -2.48 1.61 2.58
C GLU A 36 -2.74 2.73 1.56
N TYR A 37 -2.81 3.99 2.02
CA TYR A 37 -3.00 5.15 1.15
C TYR A 37 -1.86 5.32 0.14
N VAL A 38 -0.60 5.23 0.58
CA VAL A 38 0.58 5.36 -0.29
C VAL A 38 0.59 4.28 -1.36
N LEU A 39 0.28 3.02 -1.01
CA LEU A 39 0.21 1.93 -1.97
C LEU A 39 -0.88 2.16 -3.03
N LEU A 40 -2.07 2.58 -2.61
CA LEU A 40 -3.18 2.88 -3.54
C LEU A 40 -2.84 4.06 -4.47
N LYS A 41 -2.22 5.11 -3.92
CA LYS A 41 -1.75 6.27 -4.68
C LYS A 41 -0.72 5.83 -5.72
N HIS A 42 0.28 5.06 -5.30
CA HIS A 42 1.33 4.56 -6.19
C HIS A 42 0.76 3.70 -7.32
N ILE A 43 -0.14 2.77 -7.02
CA ILE A 43 -0.83 1.96 -8.05
C ILE A 43 -1.56 2.87 -9.04
N SER A 44 -2.32 3.84 -8.54
CA SER A 44 -3.09 4.77 -9.39
C SER A 44 -2.20 5.60 -10.32
N GLU A 45 -1.03 6.02 -9.84
CA GLU A 45 -0.04 6.75 -10.62
C GLU A 45 0.55 5.88 -11.74
N ILE A 46 0.94 4.65 -11.41
CA ILE A 46 1.46 3.69 -12.41
C ILE A 46 0.38 3.31 -13.42
N GLU A 47 -0.87 3.10 -13.01
CA GLU A 47 -1.97 2.78 -13.92
C GLU A 47 -2.28 3.92 -14.90
N ARG A 48 -2.05 5.17 -14.48
CA ARG A 48 -2.19 6.34 -15.34
C ARG A 48 -1.08 6.43 -16.39
N GLU A 49 0.13 5.99 -16.05
CA GLU A 49 1.32 6.09 -16.91
C GLU A 49 1.48 4.89 -17.84
N CYS A 50 1.29 3.67 -17.33
CA CYS A 50 1.55 2.41 -18.03
C CYS A 50 0.27 1.66 -18.46
N GLY A 51 -0.90 2.17 -18.09
CA GLY A 51 -2.18 1.48 -18.27
C GLY A 51 -2.49 0.50 -17.14
N ARG A 52 -3.67 -0.11 -17.21
CA ARG A 52 -4.28 -0.90 -16.12
C ARG A 52 -3.44 -2.11 -15.73
N ILE A 53 -3.12 -2.24 -14.44
CA ILE A 53 -2.39 -3.39 -13.89
C ILE A 53 -3.39 -4.54 -13.72
N ARG A 54 -3.15 -5.66 -14.41
CA ARG A 54 -3.95 -6.88 -14.23
C ARG A 54 -3.15 -7.87 -13.37
N PRO A 55 -3.74 -8.45 -12.31
CA PRO A 55 -3.13 -9.61 -11.68
C PRO A 55 -3.02 -10.71 -12.73
N ALA A 56 -1.87 -11.38 -12.80
CA ALA A 56 -1.74 -12.55 -13.66
C ALA A 56 -2.88 -13.52 -13.31
N GLU A 57 -3.72 -13.85 -14.28
CA GLU A 57 -4.75 -14.87 -14.09
C GLU A 57 -4.02 -16.15 -13.63
N PRO A 58 -4.42 -16.74 -12.49
CA PRO A 58 -3.84 -18.02 -12.11
C PRO A 58 -4.19 -19.01 -13.23
N PRO A 59 -3.25 -19.88 -13.64
CA PRO A 59 -3.56 -20.91 -14.62
C PRO A 59 -4.78 -21.70 -14.14
N GLU A 60 -5.80 -21.77 -14.99
CA GLU A 60 -6.97 -22.63 -14.79
C GLU A 60 -6.48 -24.08 -14.78
N ASP A 61 -6.63 -24.77 -13.64
CA ASP A 61 -6.37 -26.21 -13.47
C ASP A 61 -7.65 -27.00 -13.79
#